data_AF-A0A4Q4XWQ7-F1
#
_entry.id   AF-A0A4Q4XWQ7-F1
#
_cell.length_a   1.000
_cell.length_b   1.000
_cell.length_c   1.000
_cell.angle_alpha   90.00
_cell.angle_beta   90.00
_cell.angle_gamma   90.00
#
_symmetry.space_group_name_H-M   'P 1'
#
loop_
_entity.id
_entity.type
_entity.pdbx_description
1 polymer ?
#
loop_
_entity_poly.entity_id
_entity_poly.type
_entity_poly.pdbx_seq_one_letter_code
_entity_poly.pdbx_strand_id
1 'polypeptide(L)'
;MANSAAIQFKTSGNPDDDASEHSLEAPPPYTEFSEGADDAAATPSSTLTRTPSVSTTQGGEAEADQRSAAESSTSSAAQPAFRPTVQLQIQAGGKRWRSLPFPCKAESAIPIFRVAPDGKTVPDNAEDDEGRPLYVSLNPKSSGFGSVRYLVRGDEYGAVAEKEAPDPTPLATTTYRFGPGRPPTVLLGHPADPERVETVEVASRSLVSRAVELRTSFGVFAWRYARSKERKACVLGAGPDGGAAAAPDSLLVFEHLIDEGDGDDDGGGNGGKRRAQASRRASVRRVAQLVRNPEFRSPGTSARTAGNGGRLMLDLGGFDEKLRERVQWLAVATALVMLKKEVDRRKAAQIAIIAAAAGSGGC
;
A
#
# COMPACT_ATOMS: atom_id res chain seq x y z
N MET A 1 41.07 -0.12 55.54
CA MET A 1 40.03 -1.06 56.00
C MET A 1 39.18 -1.39 54.77
N ALA A 2 39.54 -2.39 53.95
CA ALA A 2 39.12 -3.81 54.04
C ALA A 2 37.58 -3.94 53.99
N ASN A 3 36.87 -4.57 53.05
CA ASN A 3 37.05 -5.77 52.19
C ASN A 3 36.16 -5.60 50.92
N SER A 4 36.52 -5.99 49.70
CA SER A 4 36.65 -7.34 49.09
C SER A 4 35.35 -8.18 49.08
N ALA A 5 34.76 -8.36 47.90
CA ALA A 5 33.94 -9.52 47.53
C ALA A 5 33.82 -9.62 45.99
N ALA A 6 34.62 -10.52 45.42
CA ALA A 6 34.53 -10.97 44.04
C ALA A 6 33.50 -12.10 43.93
N ILE A 7 32.72 -12.11 42.85
CA ILE A 7 31.88 -13.27 42.48
C ILE A 7 32.40 -13.80 41.15
N GLN A 8 33.07 -14.96 41.24
CA GLN A 8 33.49 -15.80 40.13
C GLN A 8 32.31 -16.67 39.68
N PHE A 9 31.97 -16.65 38.39
CA PHE A 9 31.13 -17.69 37.80
C PHE A 9 32.02 -18.81 37.24
N LYS A 10 31.89 -19.99 37.84
CA LYS A 10 32.51 -21.23 37.40
C LYS A 10 31.82 -21.74 36.14
N THR A 11 32.66 -22.02 35.14
CA THR A 11 32.36 -22.84 33.98
C THR A 11 32.38 -24.33 34.37
N SER A 12 31.45 -25.10 33.84
CA SER A 12 31.55 -26.55 33.69
C SER A 12 30.98 -26.93 32.33
N GLY A 13 31.84 -27.47 31.45
CA GLY A 13 31.42 -28.25 30.26
C GLY A 13 30.74 -29.56 30.69
N ASN A 14 30.17 -30.38 29.83
CA ASN A 14 30.40 -30.68 28.40
C ASN A 14 29.18 -31.55 27.94
N PRO A 15 29.28 -32.41 26.90
CA PRO A 15 29.21 -32.21 25.45
C PRO A 15 27.93 -32.82 24.82
N ASP A 16 27.88 -32.79 23.48
CA ASP A 16 27.07 -33.62 22.58
C ASP A 16 25.58 -33.25 22.42
N ASP A 17 25.24 -32.62 21.29
CA ASP A 17 24.16 -33.15 20.47
C ASP A 17 24.24 -32.65 19.01
N ASP A 18 24.03 -33.64 18.15
CA ASP A 18 24.18 -33.76 16.71
C ASP A 18 23.86 -32.55 15.83
N ALA A 19 24.82 -32.31 14.93
CA ALA A 19 24.59 -31.68 13.64
C ALA A 19 23.74 -32.59 12.74
N SER A 20 22.63 -32.06 12.22
CA SER A 20 21.99 -32.59 11.02
C SER A 20 21.96 -31.49 9.98
N GLU A 21 22.84 -31.66 9.00
CA GLU A 21 22.91 -30.89 7.77
C GLU A 21 21.60 -31.01 6.99
N HIS A 22 20.88 -29.91 6.79
CA HIS A 22 19.91 -29.84 5.71
C HIS A 22 20.57 -29.17 4.51
N SER A 23 21.03 -30.03 3.59
CA SER A 23 21.35 -29.66 2.22
C SER A 23 20.20 -28.86 1.60
N LEU A 24 20.52 -27.65 1.15
CA LEU A 24 19.66 -26.87 0.26
C LEU A 24 19.78 -27.46 -1.14
N GLU A 25 18.84 -28.36 -1.47
CA GLU A 25 18.63 -28.82 -2.83
C GLU A 25 18.03 -27.68 -3.66
N ALA A 26 18.73 -27.31 -4.73
CA ALA A 26 18.31 -26.27 -5.66
C ALA A 26 16.97 -26.67 -6.34
N PRO A 27 16.07 -25.71 -6.62
CA PRO A 27 14.84 -26.02 -7.34
C PRO A 27 15.14 -26.43 -8.80
N PRO A 28 14.42 -27.43 -9.35
CA PRO A 28 14.65 -27.88 -10.71
C PRO A 28 14.25 -26.83 -11.77
N PRO A 29 14.86 -26.86 -12.96
CA PRO A 29 14.54 -25.96 -14.05
C PRO A 29 13.17 -26.26 -14.66
N TYR A 30 12.49 -25.20 -15.10
CA TYR A 30 11.21 -25.26 -15.80
C TYR A 30 11.31 -26.09 -17.09
N THR A 31 10.42 -27.08 -17.23
CA THR A 31 10.06 -27.63 -18.54
C THR A 31 8.58 -27.44 -18.80
N GLU A 32 8.30 -26.87 -19.96
CA GLU A 32 7.01 -26.75 -20.64
C GLU A 32 6.29 -28.09 -20.70
N PHE A 33 4.96 -28.09 -20.56
CA PHE A 33 4.14 -29.15 -21.12
C PHE A 33 2.81 -28.61 -21.66
N SER A 34 2.60 -28.95 -22.93
CA SER A 34 1.48 -28.61 -23.79
C SER A 34 0.26 -29.52 -23.59
N GLU A 35 -0.82 -29.04 -24.19
CA GLU A 35 -2.15 -29.59 -24.51
C GLU A 35 -2.34 -31.12 -24.70
N GLY A 36 -3.60 -31.54 -24.49
CA GLY A 36 -4.21 -32.82 -24.94
C GLY A 36 -5.11 -33.42 -23.85
N ALA A 37 -6.41 -33.13 -23.80
CA ALA A 37 -7.52 -33.72 -24.57
C ALA A 37 -8.03 -35.08 -24.07
N ASP A 38 -9.35 -35.07 -23.81
CA ASP A 38 -10.36 -36.13 -23.95
C ASP A 38 -10.70 -37.14 -22.83
N ASP A 39 -12.02 -37.11 -22.57
CA ASP A 39 -12.97 -38.21 -22.34
C ASP A 39 -13.38 -38.70 -20.93
N ALA A 40 -14.62 -38.30 -20.62
CA ALA A 40 -15.79 -39.18 -20.40
C ALA A 40 -16.27 -39.52 -18.97
N ALA A 41 -17.53 -39.08 -18.76
CA ALA A 41 -18.66 -39.76 -18.11
C ALA A 41 -18.65 -40.00 -16.58
N ALA A 42 -19.51 -39.26 -15.85
CA ALA A 42 -20.80 -39.78 -15.34
C ALA A 42 -21.45 -38.81 -14.35
N THR A 43 -22.65 -38.32 -14.69
CA THR A 43 -23.65 -37.72 -13.80
C THR A 43 -24.50 -38.81 -13.14
N PRO A 44 -25.27 -38.48 -12.08
CA PRO A 44 -26.68 -38.23 -12.34
C PRO A 44 -27.27 -37.00 -11.63
N SER A 45 -28.38 -36.56 -12.23
CA SER A 45 -29.18 -35.36 -12.03
C SER A 45 -29.79 -35.15 -10.64
N SER A 46 -30.08 -33.88 -10.33
CA SER A 46 -31.39 -33.49 -9.79
C SER A 46 -31.77 -32.09 -10.28
N THR A 47 -32.83 -32.09 -11.07
CA THR A 47 -33.53 -30.98 -11.71
C THR A 47 -34.40 -30.26 -10.67
N LEU A 48 -34.40 -28.93 -10.65
CA LEU A 48 -35.59 -28.15 -10.27
C LEU A 48 -35.54 -26.77 -10.93
N THR A 49 -36.34 -26.66 -11.98
CA THR A 49 -36.66 -25.48 -12.77
C THR A 49 -37.60 -24.57 -11.98
N ARG A 50 -37.31 -23.27 -11.89
CA ARG A 50 -38.31 -22.27 -11.45
C ARG A 50 -38.28 -21.04 -12.35
N THR A 51 -39.41 -20.83 -13.00
CA THR A 51 -39.79 -19.75 -13.92
C THR A 51 -39.90 -18.39 -13.23
N PRO A 52 -39.63 -17.26 -13.91
CA PRO A 52 -40.02 -15.93 -13.43
C PRO A 52 -41.46 -15.61 -13.86
N SER A 53 -42.33 -15.35 -12.89
CA SER A 53 -43.69 -14.86 -13.16
C SER A 53 -43.75 -13.36 -12.93
N VAL A 54 -44.26 -12.66 -13.93
CA VAL A 54 -44.64 -11.25 -13.93
C VAL A 54 -45.88 -11.07 -13.07
N SER A 55 -45.88 -10.08 -12.17
CA SER A 55 -47.10 -9.48 -11.63
C SER A 55 -46.89 -7.99 -11.39
N THR A 56 -47.65 -7.22 -12.15
CA THR A 56 -47.92 -5.78 -12.05
C THR A 56 -48.80 -5.49 -10.84
N THR A 57 -48.46 -4.49 -10.01
CA THR A 57 -49.43 -3.65 -9.29
C THR A 57 -48.84 -2.26 -9.04
N GLN A 58 -49.61 -1.25 -9.43
CA GLN A 58 -49.39 0.19 -9.25
C GLN A 58 -49.58 0.66 -7.81
N GLY A 59 -48.96 1.80 -7.47
CA GLY A 59 -49.56 2.83 -6.62
C GLY A 59 -48.81 3.12 -5.31
N GLY A 60 -48.30 4.35 -5.17
CA GLY A 60 -47.89 4.92 -3.88
C GLY A 60 -46.60 5.75 -3.95
N GLU A 61 -46.75 7.04 -4.24
CA GLU A 61 -45.69 8.03 -4.41
C GLU A 61 -44.94 8.33 -3.10
N ALA A 62 -43.62 8.48 -3.20
CA ALA A 62 -42.83 9.35 -2.32
C ALA A 62 -41.60 9.84 -3.10
N GLU A 63 -41.80 11.00 -3.70
CA GLU A 63 -40.93 11.83 -4.51
C GLU A 63 -39.85 12.49 -3.65
N ALA A 64 -38.58 12.10 -3.80
CA ALA A 64 -37.39 12.93 -3.51
C ALA A 64 -36.08 12.17 -3.81
N ASP A 65 -35.67 12.07 -5.09
CA ASP A 65 -34.24 11.99 -5.44
C ASP A 65 -34.01 12.09 -6.97
N GLN A 66 -34.26 13.26 -7.54
CA GLN A 66 -33.84 13.58 -8.92
C GLN A 66 -33.32 15.01 -9.02
N ARG A 67 -32.26 15.34 -8.26
CA ARG A 67 -31.40 16.51 -8.55
C ARG A 67 -29.96 16.25 -8.12
N SER A 68 -29.24 15.44 -8.88
CA SER A 68 -27.75 15.47 -8.95
C SER A 68 -27.27 14.68 -10.18
N ALA A 69 -27.83 15.00 -11.34
CA ALA A 69 -27.39 14.50 -12.64
C ALA A 69 -27.39 15.63 -13.68
N ALA A 70 -26.80 16.77 -13.31
CA ALA A 70 -26.39 17.80 -14.25
C ALA A 70 -25.23 18.56 -13.60
N GLU A 71 -24.22 18.88 -14.41
CA GLU A 71 -23.11 19.78 -14.09
C GLU A 71 -21.93 19.21 -13.29
N SER A 72 -21.14 18.37 -13.95
CA SER A 72 -19.68 18.48 -13.83
C SER A 72 -19.00 18.14 -15.14
N SER A 73 -19.39 18.88 -16.17
CA SER A 73 -18.66 19.02 -17.42
C SER A 73 -18.11 20.45 -17.44
N THR A 74 -17.16 20.78 -16.57
CA THR A 74 -16.49 22.09 -16.58
C THR A 74 -14.99 21.91 -16.81
N SER A 75 -14.57 22.33 -18.01
CA SER A 75 -13.22 22.77 -18.39
C SER A 75 -12.05 22.05 -17.71
N SER A 76 -11.66 20.93 -18.32
CA SER A 76 -10.34 20.31 -18.15
C SER A 76 -9.25 21.31 -18.58
N ALA A 77 -8.77 22.15 -17.66
CA ALA A 77 -7.37 22.53 -17.70
C ALA A 77 -6.60 21.21 -17.68
N ALA A 78 -5.89 20.91 -18.78
CA ALA A 78 -5.27 19.60 -18.99
C ALA A 78 -4.34 19.29 -17.83
N GLN A 79 -4.79 18.45 -16.90
CA GLN A 79 -3.93 17.89 -15.86
C GLN A 79 -2.71 17.30 -16.58
N PRO A 80 -1.48 17.64 -16.17
CA PRO A 80 -0.30 17.09 -16.83
C PRO A 80 -0.42 15.57 -16.84
N ALA A 81 -0.23 14.98 -18.02
CA ALA A 81 -0.32 13.54 -18.18
C ALA A 81 0.68 12.87 -17.24
N PHE A 82 0.20 11.92 -16.42
CA PHE A 82 1.03 11.18 -15.47
C PHE A 82 2.12 10.41 -16.21
N ARG A 83 3.39 10.72 -15.94
CA ARG A 83 4.56 10.11 -16.58
C ARG A 83 5.43 9.44 -15.53
N PRO A 84 5.33 8.11 -15.35
CA PRO A 84 6.07 7.43 -14.30
C PRO A 84 7.57 7.50 -14.58
N THR A 85 8.31 8.19 -13.70
CA THR A 85 9.76 8.31 -13.72
C THR A 85 10.45 7.20 -12.92
N VAL A 86 9.76 6.66 -11.91
CA VAL A 86 10.26 5.57 -11.06
C VAL A 86 9.15 4.53 -10.93
N GLN A 87 9.50 3.24 -11.04
CA GLN A 87 8.59 2.15 -10.77
C GLN A 87 9.19 1.23 -9.71
N LEU A 88 8.38 0.93 -8.69
CA LEU A 88 8.75 0.09 -7.56
C LEU A 88 7.75 -1.06 -7.45
N GLN A 89 8.25 -2.26 -7.18
CA GLN A 89 7.43 -3.44 -6.89
C GLN A 89 7.42 -3.70 -5.38
N ILE A 90 6.29 -3.47 -4.74
CA ILE A 90 6.11 -3.75 -3.30
C ILE A 90 5.67 -5.22 -3.16
N GLN A 91 6.46 -6.03 -2.45
CA GLN A 91 6.08 -7.41 -2.13
C GLN A 91 5.56 -7.49 -0.69
N ALA A 92 4.23 -7.46 -0.54
CA ALA A 92 3.57 -7.62 0.75
C ALA A 92 2.53 -8.74 0.66
N GLY A 93 2.59 -9.72 1.56
CA GLY A 93 1.70 -10.88 1.55
C GLY A 93 0.26 -10.57 1.93
N GLY A 94 0.04 -9.52 2.74
CA GLY A 94 -1.29 -9.08 3.17
C GLY A 94 -2.08 -10.08 4.03
N LYS A 95 -3.41 -9.88 4.15
CA LYS A 95 -4.34 -10.76 4.91
C LYS A 95 -5.44 -11.34 4.03
N ARG A 96 -5.51 -12.67 3.93
CA ARG A 96 -6.56 -13.42 3.23
C ARG A 96 -7.91 -13.31 3.97
N TRP A 97 -9.02 -13.40 3.24
CA TRP A 97 -10.38 -13.36 3.81
C TRP A 97 -10.67 -14.57 4.72
N ARG A 98 -10.24 -15.77 4.34
CA ARG A 98 -10.50 -17.04 5.07
C ARG A 98 -9.45 -17.39 6.14
N SER A 99 -8.60 -16.45 6.56
CA SER A 99 -7.67 -16.72 7.67
C SER A 99 -8.41 -16.66 9.00
N LEU A 100 -8.16 -17.61 9.90
CA LEU A 100 -8.59 -17.56 11.30
C LEU A 100 -8.26 -16.19 11.95
N PRO A 101 -9.03 -15.73 12.95
CA PRO A 101 -8.88 -14.41 13.58
C PRO A 101 -7.57 -14.25 14.38
N PHE A 102 -6.67 -15.23 14.34
CA PHE A 102 -5.34 -15.15 14.91
C PHE A 102 -4.52 -14.01 14.28
N PRO A 103 -3.58 -13.43 15.05
CA PRO A 103 -2.68 -12.43 14.52
C PRO A 103 -1.98 -13.03 13.29
N CYS A 104 -2.21 -12.44 12.12
CA CYS A 104 -1.36 -12.74 10.96
C CYS A 104 0.06 -12.52 11.43
N LYS A 105 0.93 -13.53 11.27
CA LYS A 105 2.37 -13.41 11.49
C LYS A 105 2.78 -12.11 10.80
N ALA A 106 3.14 -11.10 11.59
CA ALA A 106 3.45 -9.81 11.04
C ALA A 106 4.67 -10.02 10.14
N GLU A 107 4.52 -9.72 8.86
CA GLU A 107 5.63 -9.80 7.91
C GLU A 107 6.79 -8.97 8.47
N SER A 108 7.89 -9.65 8.79
CA SER A 108 9.06 -9.09 9.47
C SER A 108 9.80 -8.12 8.57
N ALA A 109 9.78 -8.37 7.26
CA ALA A 109 10.37 -7.55 6.23
C ALA A 109 9.47 -7.54 4.98
N ILE A 110 9.18 -6.36 4.46
CA ILE A 110 8.46 -6.17 3.18
C ILE A 110 9.49 -5.61 2.19
N PRO A 111 9.99 -6.40 1.23
CA PRO A 111 10.95 -5.92 0.26
C PRO A 111 10.26 -5.11 -0.85
N ILE A 112 10.97 -4.08 -1.33
CA ILE A 112 10.52 -3.15 -2.36
C ILE A 112 11.61 -3.05 -3.41
N PHE A 113 11.33 -3.56 -4.61
CA PHE A 113 12.30 -3.65 -5.69
C PHE A 113 12.14 -2.50 -6.67
N ARG A 114 13.24 -2.04 -7.25
CA ARG A 114 13.19 -1.17 -8.42
C ARG A 114 12.92 -2.02 -9.66
N VAL A 115 11.96 -1.61 -10.47
CA VAL A 115 11.60 -2.32 -11.70
C VAL A 115 11.65 -1.39 -12.90
N ALA A 116 12.07 -1.92 -14.04
CA ALA A 116 12.00 -1.23 -15.31
C ALA A 116 10.56 -1.21 -15.83
N PRO A 117 10.25 -0.37 -16.83
CA PRO A 117 8.92 -0.33 -17.44
C PRO A 117 8.46 -1.68 -18.02
N ASP A 118 9.40 -2.51 -18.46
CA ASP A 118 9.16 -3.89 -18.93
C ASP A 118 8.83 -4.87 -17.79
N GLY A 119 8.96 -4.42 -16.54
CA GLY A 119 8.67 -5.17 -15.33
C GLY A 119 9.80 -6.07 -14.84
N LYS A 120 10.96 -6.07 -15.49
CA LYS A 120 12.15 -6.74 -14.98
C LYS A 120 12.76 -5.91 -13.86
N THR A 121 13.39 -6.58 -12.89
CA THR A 121 14.19 -5.90 -11.88
C THR A 121 15.35 -5.21 -12.57
N VAL A 122 15.57 -3.93 -12.28
CA VAL A 122 16.74 -3.22 -12.82
C VAL A 122 17.94 -3.61 -11.97
N PRO A 123 19.00 -4.20 -12.54
CA PRO A 123 20.25 -4.34 -11.81
C PRO A 123 20.76 -2.92 -11.52
N ASP A 124 20.88 -2.56 -10.24
CA ASP A 124 21.64 -1.36 -9.87
C ASP A 124 23.11 -1.70 -10.14
N ASN A 125 23.82 -0.81 -10.86
CA ASN A 125 25.14 -1.04 -11.44
C ASN A 125 26.18 -1.62 -10.45
N ALA A 126 26.26 -2.94 -10.36
CA ALA A 126 27.35 -3.76 -9.84
C ALA A 126 27.11 -5.16 -10.41
N GLU A 127 28.14 -5.79 -10.97
CA GLU A 127 28.05 -6.96 -11.87
C GLU A 127 27.38 -8.24 -11.28
N ASP A 128 26.86 -8.23 -10.04
CA ASP A 128 26.26 -9.40 -9.37
C ASP A 128 24.95 -9.14 -8.57
N ASP A 129 24.34 -7.94 -8.61
CA ASP A 129 23.25 -7.55 -7.67
C ASP A 129 21.81 -7.80 -8.21
N GLU A 130 21.60 -8.87 -8.99
CA GLU A 130 20.27 -9.22 -9.52
C GLU A 130 19.35 -9.74 -8.39
N GLY A 131 18.34 -8.94 -8.04
CA GLY A 131 17.32 -9.33 -7.07
C GLY A 131 17.44 -8.72 -5.68
N ARG A 132 18.32 -7.73 -5.47
CA ARG A 132 18.36 -6.98 -4.21
C ARG A 132 17.22 -5.95 -4.13
N PRO A 133 16.51 -5.84 -2.98
CA PRO A 133 15.50 -4.80 -2.81
C PRO A 133 16.15 -3.41 -2.73
N LEU A 134 15.50 -2.40 -3.30
CA LEU A 134 15.91 -1.00 -3.15
C LEU A 134 15.61 -0.50 -1.73
N TYR A 135 14.45 -0.89 -1.19
CA TYR A 135 14.06 -0.59 0.18
C TYR A 135 13.51 -1.83 0.86
N VAL A 136 13.65 -1.88 2.18
CA VAL A 136 13.01 -2.91 3.00
C VAL A 136 12.24 -2.23 4.12
N SER A 137 10.97 -2.60 4.30
CA SER A 137 10.21 -2.19 5.47
C SER A 137 10.26 -3.25 6.56
N LEU A 138 10.97 -2.93 7.64
CA LEU A 138 11.23 -3.82 8.76
C LEU A 138 10.23 -3.60 9.89
N ASN A 139 9.90 -4.68 10.60
CA ASN A 139 9.25 -4.63 11.90
C ASN A 139 10.30 -4.87 12.98
N PRO A 140 10.72 -3.86 13.77
CA PRO A 140 11.51 -4.14 14.95
C PRO A 140 10.72 -5.10 15.86
N LYS A 141 11.31 -6.25 16.20
CA LYS A 141 10.69 -7.15 17.19
C LYS A 141 10.66 -6.42 18.52
N SER A 142 9.48 -6.39 19.15
CA SER A 142 9.21 -5.77 20.45
C SER A 142 9.08 -4.25 20.45
N SER A 143 7.85 -3.77 20.30
CA SER A 143 7.41 -2.55 21.00
C SER A 143 5.98 -2.75 21.48
N GLY A 144 5.74 -2.62 22.79
CA GLY A 144 4.39 -2.65 23.36
C GLY A 144 3.46 -1.58 22.75
N PHE A 145 2.15 -1.79 22.90
CA PHE A 145 1.04 -0.89 22.52
C PHE A 145 1.21 -0.04 21.24
N GLY A 146 1.68 -0.66 20.16
CA GLY A 146 1.77 -0.05 18.83
C GLY A 146 2.54 -0.95 17.87
N SER A 147 2.37 -0.76 16.56
CA SER A 147 3.28 -1.36 15.58
C SER A 147 4.14 -0.26 15.00
N VAL A 148 5.46 -0.38 15.10
CA VAL A 148 6.42 0.52 14.44
C VAL A 148 6.96 -0.19 13.19
N ARG A 149 7.22 0.55 12.12
CA ARG A 149 7.95 0.04 10.96
C ARG A 149 9.03 1.01 10.53
N TYR A 150 10.20 0.47 10.21
CA TYR A 150 11.34 1.21 9.67
C TYR A 150 11.42 0.96 8.17
N LEU A 151 11.48 2.01 7.37
CA LEU A 151 11.87 1.94 5.97
C LEU A 151 13.37 2.20 5.92
N VAL A 152 14.14 1.22 5.48
CA VAL A 152 15.59 1.31 5.33
C VAL A 152 15.98 1.09 3.87
N ARG A 153 17.16 1.55 3.45
CA ARG A 153 17.70 1.12 2.16
C ARG A 153 18.02 -0.38 2.21
N GLY A 154 17.80 -1.06 1.08
CA GLY A 154 18.02 -2.50 1.02
C GLY A 154 19.50 -2.89 0.98
N ASP A 155 20.39 -1.94 0.68
CA ASP A 155 21.83 -2.14 0.79
C ASP A 155 22.27 -2.33 2.26
N GLU A 156 21.84 -1.43 3.14
CA GLU A 156 22.09 -1.49 4.58
C GLU A 156 21.48 -2.76 5.22
N TYR A 157 20.30 -3.19 4.76
CA TYR A 157 19.68 -4.41 5.28
C TYR A 157 20.49 -5.68 4.99
N GLY A 158 21.08 -5.79 3.79
CA GLY A 158 21.95 -6.92 3.42
C GLY A 158 23.18 -7.00 4.33
N ALA A 159 23.86 -5.87 4.54
CA ALA A 159 25.05 -5.80 5.38
C ALA A 159 24.78 -6.13 6.87
N VAL A 160 23.59 -5.78 7.38
CA VAL A 160 23.18 -6.11 8.76
C VAL A 160 22.89 -7.61 8.92
N ALA A 161 22.33 -8.26 7.89
CA ALA A 161 22.12 -9.71 7.89
C ALA A 161 23.46 -10.48 7.94
N GLU A 162 24.51 -9.90 7.35
CA GLU A 162 25.88 -10.43 7.34
C GLU A 162 26.68 -10.10 8.61
N LYS A 163 26.06 -9.46 9.62
CA LYS A 163 26.65 -9.10 10.94
C LYS A 163 27.82 -8.11 10.90
N GLU A 164 28.07 -7.43 9.78
CA GLU A 164 29.22 -6.52 9.66
C GLU A 164 28.90 -5.06 10.02
N ALA A 165 27.62 -4.67 10.05
CA ALA A 165 27.21 -3.26 10.14
C ALA A 165 26.36 -2.91 11.39
N PRO A 166 26.44 -1.65 11.87
CA PRO A 166 25.52 -1.11 12.89
C PRO A 166 24.07 -1.13 12.40
N ASP A 167 23.10 -1.02 13.34
CA ASP A 167 21.67 -0.99 13.01
C ASP A 167 21.36 0.04 11.90
N PRO A 168 20.56 -0.34 10.88
CA PRO A 168 20.38 0.47 9.69
C PRO A 168 19.62 1.76 10.03
N THR A 169 20.03 2.87 9.42
CA THR A 169 19.44 4.18 9.73
C THR A 169 18.09 4.30 9.00
N PRO A 170 16.96 4.50 9.72
CA PRO A 170 15.66 4.51 9.08
C PRO A 170 15.45 5.78 8.23
N LEU A 171 15.19 5.61 6.94
CA LEU A 171 14.77 6.67 6.02
C LEU A 171 13.40 7.24 6.40
N ALA A 172 12.52 6.36 6.89
CA ALA A 172 11.24 6.74 7.47
C ALA A 172 10.83 5.76 8.58
N THR A 173 10.23 6.28 9.64
CA THR A 173 9.64 5.49 10.72
C THR A 173 8.14 5.69 10.78
N THR A 174 7.38 4.63 10.56
CA THR A 174 5.92 4.66 10.68
C THR A 174 5.48 4.10 12.02
N THR A 175 4.73 4.87 12.80
CA THR A 175 4.14 4.42 14.06
C THR A 175 2.63 4.29 13.93
N TYR A 176 2.09 3.11 14.21
CA TYR A 176 0.67 2.86 14.29
C TYR A 176 0.27 2.71 15.76
N ARG A 177 -0.62 3.58 16.22
CA ARG A 177 -1.21 3.50 17.55
C ARG A 177 -2.57 2.83 17.45
N PHE A 178 -2.80 1.81 18.26
CA PHE A 178 -4.11 1.18 18.34
C PHE A 178 -5.10 2.12 19.06
N GLY A 179 -6.30 2.30 18.50
CA GLY A 179 -7.38 3.06 19.10
C GLY A 179 -8.08 4.04 18.15
N PRO A 180 -9.35 4.41 18.42
CA PRO A 180 -10.07 5.39 17.62
C PRO A 180 -9.39 6.76 17.70
N GLY A 181 -9.41 7.51 16.59
CA GLY A 181 -8.85 8.87 16.54
C GLY A 181 -7.32 8.94 16.68
N ARG A 182 -6.61 7.81 16.54
CA ARG A 182 -5.14 7.77 16.57
C ARG A 182 -4.59 7.49 15.17
N PRO A 183 -4.43 8.53 14.33
CA PRO A 183 -3.90 8.35 12.99
C PRO A 183 -2.45 7.84 13.03
N PRO A 184 -2.03 7.02 12.06
CA PRO A 184 -0.62 6.67 11.92
C PRO A 184 0.23 7.91 11.72
N THR A 185 1.43 7.92 12.28
CA THR A 185 2.43 8.98 12.07
C THR A 185 3.63 8.42 11.33
N VAL A 186 4.19 9.21 10.42
CA VAL A 186 5.41 8.90 9.67
C VAL A 186 6.46 9.94 10.03
N LEU A 187 7.53 9.54 10.68
CA LEU A 187 8.75 10.33 10.78
C LEU A 187 9.52 10.14 9.48
N LEU A 188 9.69 11.21 8.71
CA LEU A 188 10.36 11.20 7.42
C LEU A 188 11.73 11.87 7.54
N GLY A 189 12.80 11.13 7.21
CA GLY A 189 14.16 11.67 7.17
C GLY A 189 14.38 12.67 6.03
N HIS A 190 15.58 13.20 5.95
CA HIS A 190 16.00 14.10 4.89
C HIS A 190 17.29 13.59 4.23
N PRO A 191 17.33 13.44 2.89
CA PRO A 191 18.43 12.76 2.20
C PRO A 191 19.78 13.46 2.36
N ALA A 192 19.80 14.79 2.46
CA ALA A 192 21.02 15.56 2.67
C ALA A 192 21.34 15.86 4.15
N ASP A 193 20.44 15.53 5.08
CA ASP A 193 20.58 15.85 6.50
C ASP A 193 19.85 14.79 7.34
N PRO A 194 20.54 13.71 7.75
CA PRO A 194 19.89 12.59 8.44
C PRO A 194 19.32 12.95 9.81
N GLU A 195 19.79 14.04 10.44
CA GLU A 195 19.25 14.53 11.72
C GLU A 195 17.92 15.27 11.52
N ARG A 196 17.70 15.84 10.33
CA ARG A 196 16.46 16.55 10.00
C ARG A 196 15.33 15.57 9.69
N VAL A 197 14.52 15.31 10.72
CA VAL A 197 13.29 14.52 10.61
C VAL A 197 12.03 15.40 10.64
N GLU A 198 11.03 15.00 9.88
CA GLU A 198 9.73 15.64 9.83
C GLU A 198 8.63 14.66 10.22
N THR A 199 7.75 15.06 11.14
CA THR A 199 6.59 14.24 11.53
C THR A 199 5.41 14.54 10.63
N VAL A 200 4.94 13.53 9.91
CA VAL A 200 3.78 13.60 9.02
C VAL A 200 2.65 12.74 9.56
N GLU A 201 1.49 13.34 9.79
CA GLU A 201 0.29 12.63 10.24
C GLU A 201 -0.52 12.10 9.04
N VAL A 202 -0.92 10.83 9.07
CA VAL A 202 -1.75 10.21 8.03
C VAL A 202 -3.24 10.29 8.39
N ALA A 203 -3.78 11.50 8.31
CA ALA A 203 -5.14 11.84 8.73
C ALA A 203 -6.18 11.32 7.73
N SER A 204 -7.30 10.78 8.22
CA SER A 204 -8.43 10.39 7.36
C SER A 204 -9.20 11.64 6.92
N ARG A 205 -9.61 11.72 5.64
CA ARG A 205 -10.39 12.87 5.13
C ARG A 205 -11.82 12.93 5.65
N SER A 206 -12.40 11.76 5.96
CA SER A 206 -13.71 11.66 6.63
C SER A 206 -13.85 10.32 7.33
N LEU A 207 -14.87 10.17 8.17
CA LEU A 207 -15.15 8.93 8.93
C LEU A 207 -15.54 7.76 8.03
N VAL A 208 -16.16 8.04 6.88
CA VAL A 208 -16.63 7.03 5.93
C VAL A 208 -15.68 6.81 4.76
N SER A 209 -14.79 7.78 4.50
CA SER A 209 -13.85 7.70 3.39
C SER A 209 -12.61 6.90 3.76
N ARG A 210 -12.11 6.19 2.75
CA ARG A 210 -10.82 5.51 2.82
C ARG A 210 -9.66 6.42 2.44
N ALA A 211 -9.95 7.65 2.00
CA ALA A 211 -8.95 8.62 1.59
C ALA A 211 -8.27 9.25 2.81
N VAL A 212 -6.99 9.55 2.64
CA VAL A 212 -6.16 10.17 3.69
C VAL A 212 -5.49 11.42 3.12
N GLU A 213 -5.20 12.37 4.00
CA GLU A 213 -4.46 13.59 3.72
C GLU A 213 -3.20 13.61 4.57
N LEU A 214 -2.13 14.19 4.02
CA LEU A 214 -0.79 14.27 4.57
C LEU A 214 -0.34 15.72 4.40
N ARG A 215 0.02 16.38 5.48
CA ARG A 215 0.57 17.74 5.43
C ARG A 215 2.06 17.67 5.71
N THR A 216 2.84 18.25 4.81
CA THR A 216 4.30 18.27 4.88
C THR A 216 4.82 19.68 4.65
N SER A 217 6.08 19.91 4.97
CA SER A 217 6.80 21.16 4.72
C SER A 217 6.94 21.49 3.22
N PHE A 218 6.77 20.50 2.35
CA PHE A 218 6.89 20.63 0.89
C PHE A 218 5.57 20.41 0.15
N GLY A 219 4.43 20.48 0.85
CA GLY A 219 3.10 20.44 0.24
C GLY A 219 2.09 19.57 0.97
N VAL A 220 0.87 19.58 0.45
CA VAL A 220 -0.23 18.74 0.95
C VAL A 220 -0.46 17.61 -0.03
N PHE A 221 -0.49 16.38 0.47
CA PHE A 221 -0.68 15.19 -0.33
C PHE A 221 -1.91 14.41 0.12
N ALA A 222 -2.47 13.60 -0.78
CA ALA A 222 -3.59 12.73 -0.46
C ALA A 222 -3.49 11.37 -1.14
N TRP A 223 -3.83 10.31 -0.41
CA TRP A 223 -4.16 9.03 -1.02
C TRP A 223 -5.67 8.87 -1.17
N ARG A 224 -6.09 8.35 -2.32
CA ARG A 224 -7.47 7.91 -2.55
C ARG A 224 -7.53 6.70 -3.46
N TYR A 225 -8.62 5.94 -3.37
CA TYR A 225 -8.89 4.90 -4.36
C TYR A 225 -9.45 5.52 -5.63
N ALA A 226 -8.96 5.09 -6.78
CA ALA A 226 -9.41 5.58 -8.06
C ALA A 226 -10.84 5.12 -8.39
N ARG A 227 -11.59 5.98 -9.06
CA ARG A 227 -12.93 5.66 -9.56
C ARG A 227 -12.84 4.71 -10.76
N SER A 228 -13.97 4.08 -11.11
CA SER A 228 -14.03 3.11 -12.22
C SER A 228 -13.48 3.67 -13.55
N LYS A 229 -13.86 4.91 -13.90
CA LYS A 229 -13.36 5.59 -15.11
C LYS A 229 -11.85 5.77 -15.09
N GLU A 230 -11.28 6.14 -13.94
CA GLU A 230 -9.82 6.33 -13.79
C GLU A 230 -9.06 5.00 -13.87
N ARG A 231 -9.64 3.90 -13.35
CA ARG A 231 -9.04 2.56 -13.52
C ARG A 231 -9.03 2.15 -14.98
N LYS A 232 -10.15 2.32 -15.69
CA LYS A 232 -10.23 2.01 -17.13
C LYS A 232 -9.28 2.87 -17.98
N ALA A 233 -9.01 4.10 -17.55
CA ALA A 233 -8.07 4.99 -18.21
C ALA A 233 -6.60 4.77 -17.79
N CYS A 234 -6.34 3.90 -16.81
CA CYS A 234 -4.99 3.57 -16.40
C CYS A 234 -4.38 2.63 -17.45
N VAL A 235 -3.61 3.20 -18.37
CA VAL A 235 -2.89 2.44 -19.40
C VAL A 235 -1.65 1.83 -18.76
N LEU A 236 -1.65 0.50 -18.63
CA LEU A 236 -0.56 -0.29 -18.04
C LEU A 236 0.22 -0.98 -19.16
N GLY A 237 0.82 -0.20 -20.08
CA GLY A 237 1.57 -0.77 -21.20
C GLY A 237 0.78 -1.77 -22.06
N ALA A 238 1.49 -2.48 -22.93
CA ALA A 238 0.95 -3.64 -23.63
C ALA A 238 0.95 -4.84 -22.67
N GLY A 239 -0.15 -5.59 -22.62
CA GLY A 239 -0.16 -6.88 -21.93
C GLY A 239 0.86 -7.85 -22.55
N PRO A 240 1.17 -8.96 -21.88
CA PRO A 240 2.11 -9.97 -22.39
C PRO A 240 1.75 -10.48 -23.80
N ASP A 241 0.47 -10.42 -24.18
CA ASP A 241 -0.04 -10.86 -25.48
C ASP A 241 -0.10 -9.72 -26.54
N GLY A 242 0.52 -8.55 -26.27
CA GLY A 242 0.41 -7.38 -27.14
C GLY A 242 -0.98 -6.71 -27.17
N GLY A 243 -1.94 -7.25 -26.41
CA GLY A 243 -3.28 -6.68 -26.23
C GLY A 243 -3.31 -5.51 -25.25
N ALA A 244 -4.39 -4.71 -25.31
CA ALA A 244 -4.62 -3.63 -24.34
C ALA A 244 -4.74 -4.22 -22.93
N ALA A 245 -3.84 -3.83 -22.02
CA ALA A 245 -3.86 -4.30 -20.64
C ALA A 245 -5.23 -4.06 -19.99
N ALA A 246 -5.79 -5.11 -19.36
CA ALA A 246 -7.06 -5.01 -18.66
C ALA A 246 -6.96 -3.96 -17.53
N ALA A 247 -8.06 -3.25 -17.28
CA ALA A 247 -8.13 -2.26 -16.22
C ALA A 247 -7.77 -2.91 -14.86
N PRO A 248 -6.97 -2.25 -14.01
CA PRO A 248 -6.55 -2.82 -12.74
C PRO A 248 -7.74 -3.08 -11.82
N ASP A 249 -7.68 -4.18 -11.05
CA ASP A 249 -8.68 -4.50 -10.03
C ASP A 249 -8.75 -3.38 -8.98
N SER A 250 -7.59 -2.84 -8.61
CA SER A 250 -7.45 -1.80 -7.60
C SER A 250 -6.35 -0.83 -7.99
N LEU A 251 -6.68 0.46 -7.84
CA LEU A 251 -5.78 1.57 -8.10
C LEU A 251 -5.88 2.54 -6.93
N LEU A 252 -4.78 2.77 -6.22
CA LEU A 252 -4.65 3.90 -5.30
C LEU A 252 -3.88 5.00 -6.02
N VAL A 253 -4.33 6.23 -5.87
CA VAL A 253 -3.71 7.42 -6.44
C VAL A 253 -3.20 8.29 -5.30
N PHE A 254 -1.95 8.73 -5.44
CA PHE A 254 -1.30 9.70 -4.59
C PHE A 254 -1.22 11.02 -5.32
N GLU A 255 -1.77 12.06 -4.72
CA GLU A 255 -1.95 13.36 -5.33
C GLU A 255 -1.28 14.44 -4.50
N HIS A 256 -0.64 15.40 -5.16
CA HIS A 256 -0.20 16.66 -4.59
C HIS A 256 -1.32 17.68 -4.81
N LEU A 257 -1.79 18.29 -3.72
CA LEU A 257 -2.82 19.31 -3.71
C LEU A 257 -2.12 20.67 -3.76
N ILE A 258 -2.09 21.28 -4.93
CA ILE A 258 -1.48 22.59 -5.16
C ILE A 258 -2.54 23.63 -4.85
N ASP A 259 -2.36 24.41 -3.78
CA ASP A 259 -3.19 25.60 -3.57
C ASP A 259 -2.73 26.63 -4.60
N GLU A 260 -3.50 26.79 -5.68
CA GLU A 260 -3.36 27.94 -6.57
C GLU A 260 -3.83 29.13 -5.73
N GLY A 261 -2.88 29.77 -5.04
CA GLY A 261 -3.14 30.98 -4.28
C GLY A 261 -3.94 31.93 -5.15
N ASP A 262 -4.98 32.54 -4.56
CA ASP A 262 -5.71 33.66 -5.18
C ASP A 262 -4.65 34.59 -5.77
N GLY A 263 -4.59 34.68 -7.10
CA GLY A 263 -3.69 35.63 -7.75
C GLY A 263 -3.92 37.00 -7.14
N ASP A 264 -2.86 37.78 -6.97
CA ASP A 264 -2.92 39.20 -6.61
C ASP A 264 -3.78 39.93 -7.65
N ASP A 265 -5.10 39.89 -7.46
CA ASP A 265 -6.06 40.76 -8.10
C ASP A 265 -6.18 41.96 -7.18
N ASP A 266 -5.38 42.97 -7.52
CA ASP A 266 -5.45 44.33 -6.98
C ASP A 266 -6.78 44.95 -7.43
N GLY A 267 -7.87 44.48 -6.81
CA GLY A 267 -9.24 44.68 -7.25
C GLY A 267 -10.17 44.91 -6.07
N GLY A 268 -10.22 46.15 -5.59
CA GLY A 268 -11.16 46.61 -4.59
C GLY A 268 -12.61 46.26 -4.97
N GLY A 269 -13.28 45.46 -4.15
CA GLY A 269 -14.65 45.03 -4.45
C GLY A 269 -15.34 44.38 -3.26
N ASN A 270 -16.19 45.16 -2.60
CA ASN A 270 -17.12 44.78 -1.55
C ASN A 270 -17.93 43.52 -1.92
N GLY A 271 -17.52 42.35 -1.43
CA GLY A 271 -18.12 41.04 -1.78
C GLY A 271 -18.01 39.99 -0.66
N GLY A 272 -17.95 40.44 0.60
CA GLY A 272 -17.85 39.56 1.77
C GLY A 272 -19.17 38.83 2.04
N LYS A 273 -19.39 37.67 1.40
CA LYS A 273 -20.18 36.52 1.92
C LYS A 273 -20.39 35.37 0.93
N ARG A 274 -20.07 35.53 -0.37
CA ARG A 274 -20.15 34.42 -1.36
C ARG A 274 -18.82 33.73 -1.65
N ARG A 275 -17.69 34.26 -1.17
CA ARG A 275 -16.33 33.75 -1.44
C ARG A 275 -15.89 32.57 -0.56
N ALA A 276 -16.61 32.27 0.52
CA ALA A 276 -16.24 31.19 1.46
C ALA A 276 -16.67 29.78 1.00
N GLN A 277 -17.45 29.67 -0.09
CA GLN A 277 -18.04 28.39 -0.54
C GLN A 277 -17.75 28.06 -2.02
N ALA A 278 -17.00 28.91 -2.72
CA ALA A 278 -16.29 28.48 -3.92
C ALA A 278 -15.03 27.76 -3.42
N SER A 279 -15.06 26.44 -3.41
CA SER A 279 -13.89 25.60 -3.20
C SER A 279 -12.69 26.24 -3.90
N ARG A 280 -11.65 26.63 -3.15
CA ARG A 280 -10.34 26.89 -3.74
C ARG A 280 -10.07 25.72 -4.67
N ARG A 281 -10.06 25.97 -5.98
CA ARG A 281 -9.81 24.96 -7.01
C ARG A 281 -8.32 24.65 -6.93
N ALA A 282 -7.90 24.00 -5.84
CA ALA A 282 -6.55 23.52 -5.71
C ALA A 282 -6.29 22.59 -6.90
N SER A 283 -5.35 22.96 -7.76
CA SER A 283 -4.98 22.08 -8.84
C SER A 283 -4.37 20.81 -8.24
N VAL A 284 -4.88 19.68 -8.70
CA VAL A 284 -4.42 18.38 -8.22
C VAL A 284 -3.35 17.90 -9.19
N ARG A 285 -2.25 17.36 -8.71
CA ARG A 285 -1.27 16.68 -9.55
C ARG A 285 -1.11 15.25 -9.08
N ARG A 286 -1.23 14.29 -9.99
CA ARG A 286 -0.90 12.89 -9.68
C ARG A 286 0.61 12.73 -9.53
N VAL A 287 1.05 12.27 -8.37
CA VAL A 287 2.47 12.05 -8.04
C VAL A 287 2.80 10.57 -8.00
N ALA A 288 1.88 9.73 -7.54
CA ALA A 288 2.08 8.28 -7.61
C ALA A 288 0.76 7.55 -7.85
N GLN A 289 0.88 6.30 -8.28
CA GLN A 289 -0.23 5.37 -8.31
C GLN A 289 0.24 3.95 -7.95
N LEU A 290 -0.48 3.29 -7.05
CA LEU A 290 -0.25 1.89 -6.70
C LEU A 290 -1.28 1.03 -7.44
N VAL A 291 -0.77 0.27 -8.40
CA VAL A 291 -1.54 -0.58 -9.32
C VAL A 291 -1.53 -2.02 -8.82
N ARG A 292 -2.71 -2.64 -8.77
CA ARG A 292 -2.86 -4.06 -8.43
C ARG A 292 -3.81 -4.75 -9.41
N ASN A 293 -3.23 -5.63 -10.20
CA ASN A 293 -3.86 -6.56 -11.14
C ASN A 293 -3.18 -7.95 -10.94
N PRO A 294 -3.61 -9.03 -11.62
CA PRO A 294 -2.98 -10.34 -11.48
C PRO A 294 -1.45 -10.34 -11.69
N GLU A 295 -0.93 -9.47 -12.54
CA GLU A 295 0.50 -9.38 -12.89
C GLU A 295 1.35 -8.68 -11.81
N PHE A 296 0.85 -7.58 -11.23
CA PHE A 296 1.63 -6.74 -10.31
C PHE A 296 1.42 -7.06 -8.84
N ARG A 297 0.47 -7.93 -8.50
CA ARG A 297 0.25 -8.35 -7.11
C ARG A 297 1.43 -9.18 -6.63
N SER A 298 1.68 -9.12 -5.32
CA SER A 298 2.68 -9.98 -4.70
C SER A 298 2.33 -11.46 -4.93
N PRO A 299 3.33 -12.33 -5.23
CA PRO A 299 3.11 -13.73 -5.52
C PRO A 299 2.27 -14.44 -4.45
N GLY A 300 1.41 -15.35 -4.89
CA GLY A 300 0.48 -16.09 -4.02
C GLY A 300 -0.67 -15.25 -3.45
N THR A 301 -0.78 -13.96 -3.75
CA THR A 301 -1.90 -13.11 -3.32
C THR A 301 -2.99 -12.99 -4.40
N SER A 302 -4.17 -12.50 -4.03
CA SER A 302 -5.30 -12.33 -4.96
C SER A 302 -5.99 -10.99 -4.72
N ALA A 303 -6.96 -10.64 -5.57
CA ALA A 303 -7.84 -9.49 -5.36
C ALA A 303 -8.59 -9.49 -4.02
N ARG A 304 -8.74 -10.67 -3.39
CA ARG A 304 -9.39 -10.84 -2.08
C ARG A 304 -8.41 -10.75 -0.90
N THR A 305 -7.12 -10.53 -1.14
CA THR A 305 -6.09 -10.35 -0.10
C THR A 305 -5.93 -8.86 0.22
N ALA A 306 -5.96 -8.47 1.51
CA ALA A 306 -5.95 -7.06 1.95
C ALA A 306 -4.53 -6.66 2.25
N GLY A 307 -4.16 -5.45 1.88
CA GLY A 307 -2.80 -4.96 2.10
C GLY A 307 -1.75 -5.80 1.39
N ASN A 308 -2.14 -6.51 0.32
CA ASN A 308 -1.18 -7.14 -0.54
C ASN A 308 -0.49 -6.07 -1.40
N GLY A 309 0.76 -6.34 -1.77
CA GLY A 309 1.57 -5.41 -2.55
C GLY A 309 1.09 -5.24 -4.00
N GLY A 310 1.85 -4.45 -4.75
CA GLY A 310 1.51 -3.96 -6.07
C GLY A 310 2.66 -3.21 -6.71
N ARG A 311 2.44 -2.74 -7.94
CA ARG A 311 3.38 -1.84 -8.63
C ARG A 311 3.09 -0.39 -8.27
N LEU A 312 4.01 0.25 -7.56
CA LEU A 312 3.99 1.67 -7.24
C LEU A 312 4.75 2.43 -8.32
N MET A 313 4.02 3.23 -9.09
CA MET A 313 4.58 4.11 -10.12
C MET A 313 4.61 5.53 -9.59
N LEU A 314 5.74 6.23 -9.70
CA LEU A 314 5.92 7.61 -9.25
C LEU A 314 6.27 8.51 -10.42
N ASP A 315 5.60 9.65 -10.53
CA ASP A 315 5.94 10.78 -11.40
C ASP A 315 6.59 11.85 -10.52
N LEU A 316 7.91 11.87 -10.56
CA LEU A 316 8.72 12.82 -9.80
C LEU A 316 9.24 13.98 -10.68
N GLY A 317 8.75 14.10 -11.91
CA GLY A 317 9.32 14.98 -12.94
C GLY A 317 9.11 16.48 -12.71
N GLY A 318 8.37 16.87 -11.67
CA GLY A 318 8.18 18.27 -11.33
C GLY A 318 8.31 18.52 -9.84
N PHE A 319 9.22 17.78 -9.23
CA PHE A 319 9.85 18.11 -7.97
C PHE A 319 11.34 18.35 -8.26
N ASP A 320 11.93 19.30 -7.55
CA ASP A 320 13.37 19.54 -7.61
C ASP A 320 14.16 18.30 -7.20
N GLU A 321 15.40 18.18 -7.66
CA GLU A 321 16.27 17.04 -7.37
C GLU A 321 16.41 16.78 -5.87
N LYS A 322 16.50 17.85 -5.07
CA LYS A 322 16.58 17.80 -3.60
C LYS A 322 15.33 17.22 -2.94
N LEU A 323 14.15 17.40 -3.55
CA LEU A 323 12.87 16.95 -3.02
C LEU A 323 12.46 15.58 -3.57
N ARG A 324 12.96 15.20 -4.75
CA ARG A 324 12.61 13.97 -5.46
C ARG A 324 12.72 12.73 -4.56
N GLU A 325 13.87 12.55 -3.92
CA GLU A 325 14.11 11.39 -3.06
C GLU A 325 13.22 11.40 -1.81
N ARG A 326 12.99 12.58 -1.23
CA ARG A 326 12.15 12.74 -0.05
C ARG A 326 10.66 12.48 -0.34
N VAL A 327 10.17 12.92 -1.50
CA VAL A 327 8.82 12.61 -2.01
C VAL A 327 8.68 11.11 -2.30
N GLN A 328 9.72 10.47 -2.84
CA GLN A 328 9.73 9.02 -3.04
C GLN A 328 9.61 8.27 -1.71
N TRP A 329 10.40 8.64 -0.69
CA TRP A 329 10.31 8.03 0.64
C TRP A 329 8.93 8.25 1.28
N LEU A 330 8.37 9.45 1.16
CA LEU A 330 7.01 9.76 1.63
C LEU A 330 5.98 8.86 0.95
N ALA A 331 6.01 8.76 -0.39
CA ALA A 331 5.07 7.97 -1.16
C ALA A 331 5.16 6.48 -0.81
N VAL A 332 6.38 5.94 -0.67
CA VAL A 332 6.62 4.55 -0.27
C VAL A 332 6.12 4.28 1.15
N ALA A 333 6.54 5.07 2.13
CA ALA A 333 6.15 4.89 3.53
C ALA A 333 4.62 5.00 3.71
N THR A 334 4.00 5.99 3.07
CA THR A 334 2.55 6.18 3.18
C THR A 334 1.75 5.17 2.35
N ALA A 335 2.30 4.62 1.26
CA ALA A 335 1.70 3.47 0.58
C ALA A 335 1.63 2.24 1.50
N LEU A 336 2.70 1.96 2.26
CA LEU A 336 2.69 0.89 3.27
C LEU A 336 1.64 1.14 4.36
N VAL A 337 1.43 2.40 4.76
CA VAL A 337 0.31 2.79 5.65
C VAL A 337 -1.04 2.45 5.05
N MET A 338 -1.24 2.72 3.77
CA MET A 338 -2.50 2.37 3.09
C MET A 338 -2.72 0.85 3.05
N LEU A 339 -1.68 0.06 2.78
CA LEU A 339 -1.76 -1.40 2.82
C LEU A 339 -2.09 -1.91 4.23
N LYS A 340 -1.46 -1.36 5.27
CA LYS A 340 -1.76 -1.70 6.66
C LYS A 340 -3.20 -1.33 7.04
N LYS A 341 -3.70 -0.15 6.65
CA LYS A 341 -5.10 0.26 6.85
C LYS A 341 -6.08 -0.72 6.20
N GLU A 342 -5.76 -1.32 5.06
CA GLU A 342 -6.58 -2.38 4.45
C GLU A 342 -6.65 -3.65 5.32
N VAL A 343 -5.50 -4.10 5.83
CA VAL A 343 -5.43 -5.26 6.74
C VAL A 343 -6.24 -5.00 8.01
N ASP A 344 -6.12 -3.81 8.59
CA ASP A 344 -6.80 -3.46 9.83
C ASP A 344 -8.32 -3.39 9.65
N ARG A 345 -8.79 -2.80 8.55
CA ARG A 345 -10.23 -2.85 8.21
C ARG A 345 -10.75 -4.26 8.05
N ARG A 346 -9.95 -5.16 7.46
CA ARG A 346 -10.33 -6.57 7.35
C ARG A 346 -10.42 -7.26 8.70
N LYS A 347 -9.46 -7.01 9.59
CA LYS A 347 -9.48 -7.52 10.97
C LYS A 347 -10.71 -7.02 11.71
N ALA A 348 -11.01 -5.72 11.62
CA ALA A 348 -12.19 -5.13 12.25
C ALA A 348 -13.50 -5.78 11.74
N ALA A 349 -13.63 -5.97 10.41
CA ALA A 349 -14.78 -6.65 9.82
C ALA A 349 -14.92 -8.11 10.30
N GLN A 350 -13.82 -8.86 10.37
CA GLN A 350 -13.82 -10.24 10.88
C GLN A 350 -14.22 -10.31 12.35
N ILE A 351 -13.69 -9.41 13.20
CA ILE A 351 -14.04 -9.32 14.62
C ILE A 351 -15.53 -9.00 14.79
N ALA A 352 -16.06 -8.04 14.02
CA ALA A 352 -17.47 -7.68 14.06
C ALA A 352 -18.39 -8.85 13.68
N ILE A 353 -18.06 -9.61 12.63
CA ILE A 353 -18.82 -10.80 12.21
C ILE A 353 -18.81 -11.88 13.30
N ILE A 354 -17.66 -12.14 13.92
CA ILE A 354 -17.53 -13.14 15.00
C ILE A 354 -18.34 -12.69 16.23
N ALA A 355 -18.25 -11.42 16.62
CA ALA A 355 -19.00 -10.87 17.74
C ALA A 355 -20.53 -10.93 17.49
N ALA A 356 -20.98 -10.64 16.27
CA ALA A 356 -22.39 -10.75 15.90
C ALA A 356 -22.89 -12.19 15.92
N ALA A 357 -22.09 -13.15 15.41
CA ALA A 357 -22.44 -14.57 15.45
C ALA A 357 -22.54 -15.11 16.88
N ALA A 358 -21.61 -14.73 17.76
CA ALA A 358 -21.62 -15.12 19.17
C ALA A 358 -22.82 -14.53 19.94
N GLY A 359 -23.28 -13.32 19.57
CA GLY A 359 -24.46 -12.69 20.16
C GLY A 359 -25.80 -13.30 19.71
N SER A 360 -25.83 -13.97 18.55
CA SER A 360 -27.05 -14.57 17.98
C SER A 360 -27.38 -15.98 18.48
N GLY A 361 -26.49 -16.62 19.24
CA GLY A 361 -26.67 -17.97 19.78
C GLY A 361 -27.34 -18.06 21.16
N GLY A 362 -27.83 -16.93 21.68
CA GLY A 362 -28.56 -16.86 22.95
C GLY A 362 -30.02 -16.47 22.72
N CYS A 363 -30.81 -17.38 22.14
CA CYS A 363 -32.27 -17.33 22.11
C CYS A 363 -32.80 -18.75 22.29
#